data_AF-A0A2H0PC13-F1
#
_entry.id   AF-A0A2H0PC13-F1
#
_cell.length_a   1.000
_cell.length_b   1.000
_cell.length_c   1.000
_cell.angle_alpha   90.00
_cell.angle_beta   90.00
_cell.angle_gamma   90.00
#
_symmetry.space_group_name_H-M   'P 1'
#
loop_
_entity.id
_entity.type
_entity.pdbx_description
1 polymer ?
#
loop_
_entity_poly.entity_id
_entity_poly.type
_entity_poly.pdbx_seq_one_letter_code
_entity_poly.pdbx_strand_id
1 'polypeptide(L)'
;DGLIAAGLSHLHVSVHSHRKAVQADLSGNPDSLANIVRTLARLGRRALNVDINQTICAQNADHIHLTARWLCARFPYLKHFSWTYLDPLVERVAEDPGTVPTLRGTKRSLLLAMRFLDRTGRTFRLEKTPLCYMGEFGHCSTETRAIVKGESRAVDFLDERVHYREHRWRYGKSAACRKCSLTAICAGLWDMGGSYDPAELVAQTTDPRRIIRRVLAG
;
A
#
# COMPACT_ATOMS: atom_id res chain seq x y z
N ASP A 1 5.40 27.50 -0.27
CA ASP A 1 6.62 28.31 -0.12
C ASP A 1 7.00 28.48 1.35
N GLY A 2 6.13 29.00 2.24
CA GLY A 2 6.42 29.07 3.68
C GLY A 2 6.86 27.74 4.33
N LEU A 3 6.16 26.64 4.08
CA LEU A 3 6.54 25.32 4.61
C LEU A 3 7.90 24.82 4.09
N ILE A 4 8.22 25.10 2.82
CA ILE A 4 9.51 24.71 2.21
C ILE A 4 10.63 25.54 2.84
N ALA A 5 10.42 26.84 3.02
CA ALA A 5 11.36 27.72 3.70
C ALA A 5 11.58 27.29 5.17
N ALA A 6 10.54 26.74 5.81
CA ALA A 6 10.63 26.14 7.14
C ALA A 6 11.29 24.74 7.17
N GLY A 7 11.75 24.22 6.03
CA GLY A 7 12.51 22.96 5.95
C GLY A 7 11.73 21.74 5.45
N LEU A 8 10.47 21.87 5.02
CA LEU A 8 9.73 20.75 4.43
C LEU A 8 10.38 20.29 3.12
N SER A 9 10.88 19.04 3.11
CA SER A 9 11.60 18.44 1.98
C SER A 9 10.90 17.23 1.36
N HIS A 10 9.88 16.67 2.03
CA HIS A 10 9.15 15.49 1.58
C HIS A 10 7.67 15.60 1.95
N LEU A 11 6.79 15.29 1.01
CA LEU A 11 5.35 15.30 1.20
C LEU A 11 4.72 14.01 0.67
N HIS A 12 3.79 13.46 1.43
CA HIS A 12 2.88 12.42 0.95
C HIS A 12 1.54 13.03 0.57
N VAL A 13 1.03 12.69 -0.61
CA VAL A 13 -0.28 13.12 -1.10
C VAL A 13 -1.17 11.91 -1.28
N SER A 14 -2.27 11.86 -0.53
CA SER A 14 -3.24 10.77 -0.60
C SER A 14 -4.11 10.88 -1.85
N VAL A 15 -4.05 9.90 -2.74
CA VAL A 15 -4.87 9.84 -3.97
C VAL A 15 -5.53 8.48 -4.06
N HIS A 16 -6.85 8.42 -3.82
CA HIS A 16 -7.60 7.17 -3.74
C HIS A 16 -8.17 6.73 -5.09
N SER A 17 -8.41 7.66 -6.03
CA SER A 17 -8.85 7.33 -7.39
C SER A 17 -8.60 8.46 -8.39
N HIS A 18 -8.38 8.11 -9.66
CA HIS A 18 -8.46 9.05 -10.78
C HIS A 18 -9.91 9.41 -11.17
N ARG A 19 -10.90 8.65 -10.69
CA ARG A 19 -12.33 8.90 -10.91
C ARG A 19 -12.80 9.93 -9.90
N LYS A 20 -13.26 11.10 -10.36
CA LYS A 20 -13.70 12.21 -9.49
C LYS A 20 -14.72 11.75 -8.44
N ALA A 21 -15.74 10.99 -8.86
CA ALA A 21 -16.80 10.53 -7.96
C ALA A 21 -16.26 9.62 -6.83
N VAL A 22 -15.37 8.68 -7.16
CA VAL A 22 -14.77 7.77 -6.16
C VAL A 22 -13.85 8.52 -5.21
N GLN A 23 -13.04 9.45 -5.72
CA GLN A 23 -12.19 10.29 -4.86
C GLN A 23 -13.03 11.17 -3.92
N ALA A 24 -14.13 11.74 -4.43
CA ALA A 24 -15.04 12.57 -3.66
C ALA A 24 -15.71 11.78 -2.53
N ASP A 25 -16.27 10.62 -2.86
CA ASP A 25 -16.91 9.70 -1.92
C ASP A 25 -15.95 9.29 -0.79
N LEU A 26 -14.77 8.75 -1.16
CA LEU A 26 -13.79 8.24 -0.19
C LEU A 26 -13.17 9.31 0.71
N SER A 27 -13.16 10.57 0.28
CA SER A 27 -12.59 11.67 1.07
C SER A 27 -13.62 12.57 1.74
N GLY A 28 -14.92 12.32 1.52
CA GLY A 28 -15.99 13.21 1.98
C GLY A 28 -15.92 14.63 1.39
N ASN A 29 -15.19 14.83 0.29
CA ASN A 29 -14.94 16.15 -0.29
C ASN A 29 -15.10 16.14 -1.83
N PRO A 30 -16.14 16.78 -2.39
CA PRO A 30 -16.41 16.78 -3.83
C PRO A 30 -15.30 17.41 -4.69
N ASP A 31 -14.49 18.28 -4.11
CA ASP A 31 -13.38 18.97 -4.77
C ASP A 31 -12.02 18.31 -4.54
N SER A 32 -11.97 17.21 -3.78
CA SER A 32 -10.75 16.50 -3.39
C SER A 32 -9.79 16.23 -4.56
N LEU A 33 -10.29 15.64 -5.66
CA LEU A 33 -9.44 15.36 -6.83
C LEU A 33 -8.91 16.66 -7.48
N ALA A 34 -9.74 17.70 -7.56
CA ALA A 34 -9.34 18.97 -8.15
C ALA A 34 -8.27 19.67 -7.28
N ASN A 35 -8.43 19.61 -5.96
CA ASN A 35 -7.48 20.14 -4.99
C ASN A 35 -6.14 19.40 -5.10
N ILE A 36 -6.15 18.07 -5.14
CA ILE A 36 -4.97 17.23 -5.35
C ILE A 36 -4.25 17.59 -6.66
N VAL A 37 -4.99 17.74 -7.77
CA VAL A 37 -4.40 18.12 -9.06
C VAL A 37 -3.71 19.47 -8.99
N ARG A 38 -4.33 20.47 -8.35
CA ARG A 38 -3.72 21.79 -8.15
C ARG A 38 -2.49 21.71 -7.26
N THR A 39 -2.54 20.91 -6.20
CA THR A 39 -1.40 20.67 -5.31
C THR A 39 -0.24 20.04 -6.07
N LEU A 40 -0.43 18.91 -6.74
CA LEU A 40 0.61 18.22 -7.49
C LEU A 40 1.18 19.09 -8.64
N ALA A 41 0.37 19.92 -9.29
CA ALA A 41 0.85 20.86 -10.30
C ALA A 41 1.79 21.94 -9.71
N ARG A 42 1.52 22.39 -8.48
CA ARG A 42 2.39 23.35 -7.77
C ARG A 42 3.69 22.69 -7.31
N LEU A 43 3.61 21.47 -6.77
CA LEU A 43 4.76 20.75 -6.23
C LEU A 43 5.77 20.34 -7.30
N GLY A 44 5.32 20.07 -8.54
CA GLY A 44 6.21 19.72 -9.65
C GLY A 44 7.20 20.82 -10.06
N ARG A 45 7.08 22.02 -9.49
CA ARG A 45 7.96 23.19 -9.73
C ARG A 45 8.85 23.51 -8.53
N ARG A 46 9.01 22.57 -7.59
CA ARG A 46 9.67 22.78 -6.31
C ARG A 46 10.63 21.62 -6.04
N ALA A 47 11.73 21.90 -5.34
CA ALA A 47 12.72 20.89 -4.96
C ALA A 47 12.27 20.15 -3.69
N LEU A 48 11.22 19.35 -3.80
CA LEU A 48 10.79 18.44 -2.73
C LEU A 48 10.47 17.06 -3.29
N ASN A 49 10.59 16.05 -2.45
CA ASN A 49 10.11 14.70 -2.76
C ASN A 49 8.59 14.66 -2.57
N VAL A 50 7.90 14.03 -3.52
CA VAL A 50 6.45 13.83 -3.45
C VAL A 50 6.13 12.38 -3.70
N ASP A 51 5.50 11.77 -2.70
CA ASP A 51 5.07 10.39 -2.74
C ASP A 51 3.55 10.32 -2.76
N ILE A 52 3.03 9.31 -3.44
CA ILE A 52 1.60 9.05 -3.49
C ILE A 52 1.27 7.97 -2.49
N ASN A 53 0.31 8.25 -1.60
CA ASN A 53 -0.23 7.24 -0.70
C ASN A 53 -1.66 6.88 -1.13
N GLN A 54 -2.01 5.60 -1.03
CA GLN A 54 -3.37 5.16 -1.33
C GLN A 54 -3.75 3.99 -0.42
N THR A 55 -4.81 4.18 0.36
CA THR A 55 -5.54 3.10 1.01
C THR A 55 -6.38 2.35 -0.01
N ILE A 56 -6.19 1.04 -0.10
CA ILE A 56 -6.94 0.13 -0.97
C ILE A 56 -8.23 -0.26 -0.24
N CYS A 57 -9.36 0.05 -0.87
CA CYS A 57 -10.71 -0.27 -0.42
C CYS A 57 -11.53 -0.84 -1.59
N ALA A 58 -12.71 -1.38 -1.32
CA ALA A 58 -13.57 -1.98 -2.35
C ALA A 58 -13.87 -1.01 -3.50
N GLN A 59 -14.07 0.27 -3.18
CA GLN A 59 -14.40 1.33 -4.12
C GLN A 59 -13.27 1.63 -5.13
N ASN A 60 -12.01 1.29 -4.81
CA ASN A 60 -10.85 1.60 -5.67
C ASN A 60 -10.01 0.37 -6.11
N ALA A 61 -10.27 -0.80 -5.53
CA ALA A 61 -9.48 -2.01 -5.73
C ALA A 61 -9.38 -2.45 -7.19
N ASP A 62 -10.42 -2.23 -8.01
CA ASP A 62 -10.47 -2.64 -9.42
C ASP A 62 -9.62 -1.76 -10.34
N HIS A 63 -9.18 -0.57 -9.91
CA HIS A 63 -8.56 0.43 -10.80
C HIS A 63 -7.33 1.17 -10.25
N ILE A 64 -6.69 0.65 -9.21
CA ILE A 64 -5.35 1.07 -8.72
C ILE A 64 -4.36 1.34 -9.88
N HIS A 65 -4.23 0.43 -10.85
CA HIS A 65 -3.34 0.59 -12.00
C HIS A 65 -3.70 1.78 -12.90
N LEU A 66 -4.98 2.09 -13.07
CA LEU A 66 -5.43 3.24 -13.85
C LEU A 66 -5.10 4.54 -13.12
N THR A 67 -5.29 4.57 -11.79
CA THR A 67 -4.89 5.71 -10.96
C THR A 67 -3.39 5.97 -11.04
N ALA A 68 -2.56 4.94 -10.90
CA ALA A 68 -1.10 5.06 -11.04
C ALA A 68 -0.69 5.59 -12.43
N ARG A 69 -1.28 5.06 -13.50
CA ARG A 69 -1.01 5.52 -14.89
C ARG A 69 -1.43 6.97 -15.10
N TRP A 70 -2.62 7.34 -14.65
CA TRP A 70 -3.16 8.69 -14.78
C TRP A 70 -2.27 9.71 -14.05
N LEU A 71 -1.84 9.39 -12.82
CA LEU A 71 -0.92 10.23 -12.05
C LEU A 71 0.44 10.37 -12.76
N CYS A 72 1.03 9.26 -13.21
CA CYS A 72 2.34 9.28 -13.86
C CYS A 72 2.32 10.00 -15.21
N ALA A 73 1.21 9.93 -15.95
CA ALA A 73 1.03 10.65 -17.21
C ALA A 73 0.93 12.16 -16.98
N ARG A 74 0.20 12.58 -15.94
CA ARG A 74 -0.02 14.00 -15.62
C ARG A 74 1.12 14.65 -14.84
N PHE A 75 1.80 13.88 -14.01
CA PHE A 75 2.87 14.32 -13.10
C PHE A 75 4.08 13.38 -13.20
N PRO A 76 4.88 13.48 -14.29
CA PRO A 76 5.99 12.54 -14.53
C PRO A 76 7.09 12.55 -13.47
N TYR A 77 7.18 13.63 -12.68
CA TYR A 77 8.15 13.79 -11.60
C TYR A 77 7.88 12.86 -10.41
N LEU A 78 6.66 12.31 -10.27
CA LEU A 78 6.33 11.36 -9.20
C LEU A 78 7.18 10.08 -9.33
N LYS A 79 7.86 9.70 -8.24
CA LYS A 79 8.80 8.57 -8.21
C LYS A 79 8.38 7.42 -7.31
N HIS A 80 7.58 7.67 -6.28
CA HIS A 80 7.23 6.66 -5.29
C HIS A 80 5.73 6.57 -5.01
N PHE A 81 5.26 5.34 -4.79
CA PHE A 81 3.88 5.01 -4.45
C PHE A 81 3.84 4.07 -3.24
N SER A 82 3.06 4.43 -2.22
CA SER A 82 2.78 3.57 -1.08
C SER A 82 1.32 3.16 -1.07
N TRP A 83 1.08 1.85 -0.95
CA TRP A 83 -0.25 1.28 -0.83
C TRP A 83 -0.39 0.53 0.48
N THR A 84 -1.55 0.68 1.12
CA THR A 84 -1.93 -0.16 2.26
C THR A 84 -3.32 -0.70 2.01
N TYR A 85 -3.58 -1.96 2.35
CA TYR A 85 -4.97 -2.40 2.50
C TYR A 85 -5.64 -1.60 3.62
N LEU A 86 -6.94 -1.31 3.44
CA LEU A 86 -7.77 -0.72 4.50
C LEU A 86 -7.65 -1.55 5.77
N ASP A 87 -7.52 -0.88 6.90
CA ASP A 87 -7.56 -1.56 8.19
C ASP A 87 -9.02 -1.91 8.53
N PRO A 88 -9.39 -3.19 8.61
CA PRO A 88 -10.76 -3.61 8.90
C PRO A 88 -11.24 -3.22 10.30
N LEU A 89 -10.34 -2.85 11.21
CA LEU A 89 -10.69 -2.52 12.60
C LEU A 89 -11.01 -1.04 12.82
N VAL A 90 -11.14 -0.25 11.76
CA VAL A 90 -11.50 1.18 11.84
C VAL A 90 -13.02 1.36 11.81
N GLU A 91 -13.49 2.45 12.43
CA GLU A 91 -14.91 2.78 12.55
C GLU A 91 -15.66 2.75 11.21
N ARG A 92 -15.03 3.22 10.13
CA ARG A 92 -15.64 3.21 8.80
C ARG A 92 -16.06 1.82 8.33
N VAL A 93 -15.35 0.77 8.73
CA VAL A 93 -15.69 -0.61 8.34
C VAL A 93 -16.87 -1.14 9.15
N ALA A 94 -17.03 -0.68 10.40
CA ALA A 94 -18.23 -0.98 11.18
C ALA A 94 -19.48 -0.30 10.60
N GLU A 95 -19.35 0.91 10.07
CA GLU A 95 -20.44 1.64 9.41
C GLU A 95 -20.79 1.07 8.03
N ASP A 96 -19.77 0.67 7.27
CA ASP A 96 -19.91 0.21 5.88
C ASP A 96 -18.96 -0.97 5.62
N PRO A 97 -19.33 -2.21 5.99
CA PRO A 97 -18.50 -3.39 5.75
C PRO A 97 -18.18 -3.61 4.26
N GLY A 98 -19.00 -3.08 3.35
CA GLY A 98 -18.80 -3.14 1.92
C GLY A 98 -17.56 -2.40 1.42
N THR A 99 -16.94 -1.57 2.26
CA THR A 99 -15.68 -0.88 1.94
C THR A 99 -14.46 -1.81 1.99
N VAL A 100 -14.55 -2.96 2.65
CA VAL A 100 -13.45 -3.94 2.69
C VAL A 100 -13.32 -4.60 1.31
N PRO A 101 -12.15 -4.49 0.64
CA PRO A 101 -11.96 -5.09 -0.66
C PRO A 101 -11.75 -6.60 -0.53
N THR A 102 -12.31 -7.40 -1.45
CA THR A 102 -11.86 -8.79 -1.60
C THR A 102 -10.42 -8.82 -2.12
N LEU A 103 -9.65 -9.81 -1.68
CA LEU A 103 -8.27 -9.93 -2.15
C LEU A 103 -8.24 -10.23 -3.65
N ARG A 104 -9.11 -11.14 -4.12
CA ARG A 104 -9.27 -11.52 -5.52
C ARG A 104 -9.66 -10.34 -6.41
N GLY A 105 -10.61 -9.51 -5.97
CA GLY A 105 -11.03 -8.30 -6.70
C GLY A 105 -9.88 -7.31 -6.88
N THR A 106 -8.94 -7.27 -5.94
CA THR A 106 -7.79 -6.37 -5.97
C THR A 106 -6.63 -6.89 -6.83
N LYS A 107 -6.40 -8.21 -6.82
CA LYS A 107 -5.16 -8.85 -7.33
C LYS A 107 -4.74 -8.38 -8.71
N ARG A 108 -5.66 -8.38 -9.69
CA ARG A 108 -5.34 -8.03 -11.08
C ARG A 108 -4.86 -6.58 -11.19
N SER A 109 -5.63 -5.66 -10.62
CA SER A 109 -5.34 -4.23 -10.66
C SER A 109 -4.02 -3.91 -9.97
N LEU A 110 -3.78 -4.52 -8.80
CA LEU A 110 -2.55 -4.34 -8.04
C LEU A 110 -1.31 -4.83 -8.82
N LEU A 111 -1.36 -6.03 -9.39
CA LEU A 111 -0.26 -6.56 -10.22
C LEU A 111 0.02 -5.69 -11.44
N LEU A 112 -1.03 -5.17 -12.11
CA LEU A 112 -0.88 -4.25 -13.23
C LEU A 112 -0.24 -2.92 -12.82
N ALA A 113 -0.55 -2.43 -11.62
CA ALA A 113 0.03 -1.21 -11.08
C ALA A 113 1.53 -1.41 -10.78
N MET A 114 1.88 -2.47 -10.05
CA MET A 114 3.26 -2.80 -9.70
C MET A 114 4.14 -2.98 -10.94
N ARG A 115 3.68 -3.75 -11.94
CA ARG A 115 4.41 -3.92 -13.21
C ARG A 115 4.57 -2.62 -13.98
N PHE A 116 3.57 -1.74 -13.97
CA PHE A 116 3.66 -0.46 -14.63
C PHE A 116 4.70 0.45 -13.96
N LEU A 117 4.69 0.54 -12.63
CA LEU A 117 5.64 1.36 -11.89
C LEU A 117 7.07 0.85 -12.06
N ASP A 118 7.29 -0.46 -11.88
CA ASP A 118 8.60 -1.10 -12.05
C ASP A 118 9.17 -0.85 -13.45
N ARG A 119 8.39 -1.14 -14.51
CA ARG A 119 8.79 -0.92 -15.90
C ARG A 119 9.10 0.55 -16.23
N THR A 120 8.53 1.50 -15.49
CA THR A 120 8.75 2.93 -15.72
C THR A 120 9.78 3.54 -14.77
N GLY A 121 10.56 2.72 -14.07
CA GLY A 121 11.64 3.15 -13.18
C GLY A 121 11.14 3.84 -11.91
N ARG A 122 9.91 3.52 -11.47
CA ARG A 122 9.30 4.05 -10.25
C ARG A 122 9.30 3.00 -9.15
N THR A 123 9.46 3.45 -7.92
CA THR A 123 9.49 2.58 -6.75
C THR A 123 8.12 2.54 -6.09
N PHE A 124 7.87 1.49 -5.30
CA PHE A 124 6.64 1.39 -4.52
C PHE A 124 6.81 0.52 -3.27
N ARG A 125 5.89 0.69 -2.32
CA ARG A 125 5.74 -0.15 -1.12
C ARG A 125 4.31 -0.59 -0.93
N LEU A 126 4.14 -1.79 -0.41
CA LEU A 126 2.85 -2.32 -0.02
C LEU A 126 2.89 -2.74 1.45
N GLU A 127 1.86 -2.35 2.18
CA GLU A 127 1.57 -2.73 3.55
C GLU A 127 0.31 -3.59 3.61
N LYS A 128 0.23 -4.44 4.63
CA LYS A 128 -0.89 -5.34 4.93
C LYS A 128 -1.28 -6.25 3.77
N THR A 129 -0.31 -6.58 2.90
CA THR A 129 -0.54 -7.38 1.69
C THR A 129 0.14 -8.74 1.78
N PRO A 130 -0.60 -9.88 1.69
CA PRO A 130 0.01 -11.19 1.64
C PRO A 130 0.82 -11.41 0.35
N LEU A 131 2.00 -12.04 0.44
CA LEU A 131 2.93 -12.18 -0.69
C LEU A 131 2.35 -12.90 -1.92
N CYS A 132 1.33 -13.75 -1.77
CA CYS A 132 0.64 -14.40 -2.89
C CYS A 132 -0.13 -13.44 -3.82
N TYR A 133 -0.20 -12.16 -3.45
CA TYR A 133 -0.79 -11.08 -4.24
C TYR A 133 0.24 -10.13 -4.85
N MET A 134 1.53 -10.29 -4.50
CA MET A 134 2.60 -9.41 -4.93
C MET A 134 3.43 -9.95 -6.09
N GLY A 135 3.27 -11.23 -6.44
CA GLY A 135 4.00 -11.86 -7.54
C GLY A 135 5.53 -11.71 -7.38
N GLU A 136 6.19 -11.26 -8.43
CA GLU A 136 7.63 -10.98 -8.47
C GLU A 136 8.09 -9.82 -7.55
N PHE A 137 7.15 -9.06 -6.99
CA PHE A 137 7.41 -7.85 -6.22
C PHE A 137 7.38 -8.04 -4.71
N GLY A 138 7.45 -9.27 -4.19
CA GLY A 138 7.41 -9.51 -2.73
C GLY A 138 8.45 -8.74 -1.90
N HIS A 139 9.58 -8.35 -2.50
CA HIS A 139 10.61 -7.51 -1.88
C HIS A 139 10.17 -6.05 -1.64
N CYS A 140 9.04 -5.63 -2.20
CA CYS A 140 8.40 -4.34 -1.97
C CYS A 140 7.39 -4.36 -0.80
N SER A 141 7.12 -5.51 -0.17
CA SER A 141 6.30 -5.57 1.05
C SER A 141 7.07 -5.00 2.23
N THR A 142 6.47 -4.05 2.94
CA THR A 142 7.05 -3.46 4.15
C THR A 142 7.30 -4.53 5.21
N GLU A 143 6.32 -5.40 5.48
CA GLU A 143 6.47 -6.44 6.50
C GLU A 143 7.50 -7.51 6.10
N THR A 144 7.55 -7.87 4.82
CA THR A 144 8.56 -8.83 4.34
C THR A 144 9.96 -8.27 4.53
N ARG A 145 10.17 -6.97 4.28
CA ARG A 145 11.45 -6.32 4.53
C ARG A 145 11.80 -6.34 6.01
N ALA A 146 10.84 -6.00 6.87
CA ALA A 146 11.06 -5.99 8.30
C ALA A 146 11.37 -7.39 8.86
N ILE A 147 10.65 -8.43 8.41
CA ILE A 147 10.92 -9.84 8.77
C ILE A 147 12.33 -10.25 8.33
N VAL A 148 12.72 -9.95 7.08
CA VAL A 148 14.02 -10.35 6.53
C VAL A 148 15.18 -9.64 7.21
N LYS A 149 15.01 -8.36 7.57
CA LYS A 149 16.05 -7.55 8.20
C LYS A 149 16.05 -7.62 9.73
N GLY A 150 15.05 -8.24 10.33
CA GLY A 150 14.88 -8.27 11.80
C GLY A 150 14.54 -6.89 12.37
N GLU A 151 13.86 -6.04 11.61
CA GLU A 151 13.49 -4.69 12.05
C GLU A 151 12.27 -4.75 12.99
N SER A 152 12.23 -3.85 13.98
CA SER A 152 11.06 -3.60 14.83
C SER A 152 10.49 -2.21 14.55
N ARG A 153 9.19 -2.01 14.74
CA ARG A 153 8.56 -0.69 14.65
C ARG A 153 8.27 -0.15 16.05
N ALA A 154 8.74 1.06 16.34
CA ALA A 154 8.21 1.83 17.47
C ALA A 154 7.00 2.63 16.97
N VAL A 155 5.91 2.60 17.74
CA VAL A 155 4.73 3.42 17.49
C VAL A 155 4.54 4.33 18.69
N ASP A 156 4.76 5.62 18.45
CA ASP A 156 4.47 6.70 19.38
C ASP A 156 3.13 7.31 18.99
N PHE A 157 2.10 7.08 19.79
CA PHE A 157 0.86 7.84 19.66
C PHE A 157 1.02 9.18 20.38
N LEU A 158 0.49 10.23 19.74
CA LEU A 158 0.48 11.58 20.30
C LEU A 158 -0.73 11.83 21.22
N ASP A 159 -1.48 10.78 21.54
CA ASP A 159 -2.64 10.80 22.41
C ASP A 159 -2.42 9.84 23.60
N GLU A 160 -3.49 9.52 24.33
CA GLU A 160 -3.43 8.68 25.54
C GLU A 160 -3.00 7.23 25.29
N ARG A 161 -2.89 6.81 24.01
CA ARG A 161 -2.41 5.47 23.68
C ARG A 161 -0.93 5.33 24.01
N VAL A 162 -0.60 4.24 24.68
CA VAL A 162 0.77 3.98 25.17
C VAL A 162 1.72 3.78 23.98
N HIS A 163 2.96 4.28 24.11
CA HIS A 163 4.08 3.85 23.27
C HIS A 163 4.14 2.32 23.26
N TYR A 164 4.19 1.73 22.07
CA TYR A 164 4.45 0.30 21.98
C TYR A 164 5.44 -0.02 20.87
N ARG A 165 6.24 -1.05 21.11
CA ARG A 165 7.20 -1.58 20.13
C ARG A 165 6.62 -2.85 19.52
N GLU A 166 6.30 -2.78 18.23
CA GLU A 166 5.85 -3.90 17.44
C GLU A 166 7.05 -4.72 16.97
N HIS A 167 7.20 -5.90 17.58
CA HIS A 167 8.20 -6.89 17.22
C HIS A 167 7.64 -7.98 16.29
N ARG A 168 6.31 -8.03 16.10
CA ARG A 168 5.62 -9.12 15.41
C ARG A 168 4.99 -8.65 14.11
N TRP A 169 5.75 -8.69 13.04
CA TRP A 169 5.28 -8.50 11.66
C TRP A 169 4.55 -9.72 11.09
N ARG A 170 3.84 -10.49 11.93
CA ARG A 170 3.19 -11.74 11.54
C ARG A 170 1.70 -11.69 11.80
N TYR A 171 0.93 -12.06 10.80
CA TYR A 171 -0.53 -12.12 10.80
C TYR A 171 -1.01 -13.56 10.58
N GLY A 172 -2.32 -13.72 10.38
CA GLY A 172 -2.95 -15.01 10.14
C GLY A 172 -2.41 -15.76 8.92
N LYS A 173 -2.34 -17.09 9.01
CA LYS A 173 -1.94 -18.00 7.93
C LYS A 173 -3.00 -19.06 7.72
N SER A 174 -3.46 -19.23 6.48
CA SER A 174 -4.47 -20.26 6.16
C SER A 174 -3.83 -21.64 5.98
N ALA A 175 -4.67 -22.66 5.83
CA ALA A 175 -4.24 -24.03 5.54
C ALA A 175 -3.34 -24.13 4.29
N ALA A 176 -3.56 -23.27 3.29
CA ALA A 176 -2.74 -23.21 2.09
C ALA A 176 -1.29 -22.78 2.39
N CYS A 177 -1.08 -21.92 3.39
CA CYS A 177 0.26 -21.44 3.74
C CYS A 177 1.19 -22.55 4.26
N ARG A 178 0.66 -23.67 4.77
CA ARG A 178 1.48 -24.80 5.24
C ARG A 178 2.37 -25.40 4.16
N LYS A 179 1.98 -25.30 2.89
CA LYS A 179 2.73 -25.79 1.72
C LYS A 179 3.42 -24.67 0.93
N CYS A 180 3.37 -23.43 1.41
CA CYS A 180 3.87 -22.26 0.69
C CYS A 180 5.37 -22.04 0.97
N SER A 181 6.16 -21.86 -0.10
CA SER A 181 7.60 -21.61 -0.02
C SER A 181 7.96 -20.25 0.59
N LEU A 182 7.03 -19.29 0.55
CA LEU A 182 7.24 -17.92 1.04
C LEU A 182 6.82 -17.73 2.51
N THR A 183 6.36 -18.78 3.19
CA THR A 183 5.77 -18.66 4.54
C THR A 183 6.69 -18.03 5.58
N ALA A 184 7.99 -18.33 5.52
CA ALA A 184 8.97 -17.80 6.47
C ALA A 184 9.11 -16.26 6.40
N ILE A 185 8.97 -15.69 5.20
CA ILE A 185 9.20 -14.27 4.91
C ILE A 185 7.90 -13.47 4.67
N CYS A 186 6.77 -14.13 4.55
CA CYS A 186 5.47 -13.48 4.41
C CYS A 186 4.91 -13.16 5.80
N ALA A 187 4.34 -11.97 6.01
CA ALA A 187 3.63 -11.62 7.23
C ALA A 187 2.37 -12.48 7.42
N GLY A 188 1.59 -12.68 6.36
CA GLY A 188 0.29 -13.36 6.41
C GLY A 188 -0.82 -12.43 5.95
N LEU A 189 -2.05 -12.74 6.36
CA LEU A 189 -3.24 -11.95 6.11
C LEU A 189 -3.68 -11.28 7.41
N TRP A 190 -3.74 -9.95 7.41
CA TRP A 190 -4.31 -9.16 8.49
C TRP A 190 -5.81 -9.47 8.64
N ASP A 191 -6.32 -9.56 9.87
CA ASP A 191 -7.72 -9.89 10.16
C ASP A 191 -8.30 -11.09 9.38
N MET A 192 -7.48 -12.13 9.25
CA MET A 192 -7.84 -13.36 8.53
C MET A 192 -8.98 -14.10 9.23
N GLY A 193 -10.07 -14.37 8.50
CA GLY A 193 -11.28 -15.02 9.02
C GLY A 193 -12.27 -14.04 9.66
N GLY A 194 -11.87 -12.79 9.86
CA GLY A 194 -12.77 -11.66 10.10
C GLY A 194 -13.19 -11.06 8.76
N SER A 195 -12.54 -9.95 8.38
CA SER A 195 -12.89 -9.20 7.17
C SER A 195 -12.30 -9.77 5.88
N TYR A 196 -11.29 -10.63 5.97
CA TYR A 196 -10.68 -11.27 4.81
C TYR A 196 -10.82 -12.79 4.83
N ASP A 197 -11.29 -13.36 3.71
CA ASP A 197 -11.50 -14.79 3.57
C ASP A 197 -10.16 -15.55 3.43
N PRO A 198 -9.81 -16.46 4.37
CA PRO A 198 -8.59 -17.27 4.30
C PRO A 198 -8.51 -18.16 3.06
N ALA A 199 -9.64 -18.50 2.43
CA ALA A 199 -9.70 -19.32 1.21
C ALA A 199 -9.17 -18.57 -0.02
N GLU A 200 -9.05 -17.25 0.04
CA GLU A 200 -8.45 -16.45 -1.04
C GLU A 200 -6.91 -16.59 -1.09
N LEU A 201 -6.26 -17.03 0.01
CA LEU A 201 -4.81 -17.20 0.04
C LEU A 201 -4.36 -18.41 -0.78
N VAL A 202 -3.33 -18.22 -1.61
CA VAL A 202 -2.80 -19.25 -2.50
C VAL A 202 -1.35 -19.57 -2.17
N ALA A 203 -1.04 -20.84 -1.99
CA ALA A 203 0.34 -21.29 -1.78
C ALA A 203 1.23 -20.91 -2.97
N GLN A 204 2.44 -20.44 -2.69
CA GLN A 204 3.44 -20.11 -3.70
C GLN A 204 4.53 -21.19 -3.70
N THR A 205 5.15 -21.38 -4.87
CA THR A 205 6.28 -22.31 -5.08
C THR A 205 7.57 -21.58 -5.45
N THR A 206 7.56 -20.24 -5.45
CA THR A 206 8.72 -19.40 -5.79
C THR A 206 9.84 -19.52 -4.74
N ASP A 207 11.10 -19.54 -5.17
CA ASP A 207 12.25 -19.52 -4.26
C ASP A 207 12.29 -18.21 -3.43
N PRO A 208 12.13 -18.29 -2.09
CA PRO A 208 12.14 -17.10 -1.22
C PRO A 208 13.49 -16.37 -1.24
N ARG A 209 14.60 -17.05 -1.56
CA ARG A 209 15.94 -16.43 -1.60
C ARG A 209 16.03 -15.31 -2.63
N ARG A 210 15.25 -15.37 -3.71
CA ARG A 210 15.18 -14.29 -4.71
C ARG A 210 14.63 -13.00 -4.11
N ILE A 211 13.58 -13.10 -3.30
CA ILE A 211 12.98 -11.96 -2.59
C ILE A 211 13.95 -11.44 -1.53
N ILE A 212 14.51 -12.34 -0.71
CA ILE A 212 15.45 -11.98 0.36
C ILE A 212 16.64 -11.20 -0.19
N ARG A 213 17.29 -11.69 -1.27
CA ARG A 213 18.42 -10.98 -1.89
C ARG A 213 18.05 -9.56 -2.35
N ARG A 214 16.88 -9.38 -2.95
CA ARG A 214 16.41 -8.04 -3.37
C ARG A 214 16.13 -7.13 -2.17
N VAL A 215 15.62 -7.67 -1.07
CA VAL A 215 15.42 -6.89 0.17
C VAL A 215 16.76 -6.40 0.75
N LEU A 216 17.77 -7.28 0.78
CA LEU A 216 19.08 -6.97 1.34
C LEU A 216 19.93 -6.05 0.45
N ALA A 217 19.68 -6.04 -0.86
CA ALA A 217 20.38 -5.19 -1.81
C ALA A 217 20.00 -3.69 -1.74
N GLY A 218 18.86 -3.36 -1.11
CA GLY A 218 18.33 -1.99 -1.02
C GLY A 218 16.98 -1.84 -1.71
#